data_AF-A0A4P8YNC9-F1
#
_entry.id   AF-A0A4P8YNC9-F1
#
_cell.length_a   1.000
_cell.length_b   1.000
_cell.length_c   1.000
_cell.angle_alpha   90.00
_cell.angle_beta   90.00
_cell.angle_gamma   90.00
#
_symmetry.space_group_name_H-M   'P 1'
#
loop_
_entity.id
_entity.type
_entity.pdbx_description
1 polymer ?
#
loop_
_entity_poly.entity_id
_entity_poly.type
_entity_poly.pdbx_seq_one_letter_code
_entity_poly.pdbx_strand_id
1 'polypeptide(L)'
;MRRDHFSAGVINQILHWIDDHIHEKITLEDLSRIAGYSKWHLQRMFYDQMSVTAASYIRHDKLHRSIRDLKFGDCSIIEIAEKYSFSSQQSYTRTFKHVLTCTPSQCRARRNHLFNGLEGEALCKACHQLYD
;
A
#
# COMPACT_ATOMS: atom_id res chain seq x y z
N MET A 1 10.11 31.01 6.00
CA MET A 1 10.32 29.57 6.21
C MET A 1 9.44 29.07 7.37
N ARG A 2 8.13 28.87 7.11
CA ARG A 2 7.14 28.34 8.10
C ARG A 2 6.11 27.40 7.43
N ARG A 3 6.46 26.75 6.31
CA ARG A 3 5.52 25.88 5.56
C ARG A 3 5.70 24.39 5.85
N ASP A 4 6.81 24.00 6.45
CA ASP A 4 7.22 22.59 6.43
C ASP A 4 6.61 21.79 7.61
N HIS A 5 6.38 22.44 8.76
CA HIS A 5 5.86 21.75 9.95
C HIS A 5 4.34 21.52 9.93
N PHE A 6 3.56 22.44 9.36
CA PHE A 6 2.09 22.31 9.27
C PHE A 6 1.68 21.20 8.29
N SER A 7 2.39 21.12 7.16
CA SER A 7 2.16 20.11 6.12
C SER A 7 2.40 18.70 6.66
N ALA A 8 3.42 18.50 7.50
CA ALA A 8 3.70 17.21 8.13
C ALA A 8 2.55 16.69 9.02
N GLY A 9 1.90 17.58 9.79
CA GLY A 9 0.74 17.23 10.62
C GLY A 9 -0.46 16.75 9.80
N VAL A 10 -0.76 17.46 8.70
CA VAL A 10 -1.85 17.09 7.78
C VAL A 10 -1.54 15.76 7.08
N ILE A 11 -0.30 15.54 6.67
CA ILE A 11 0.11 14.27 6.08
C ILE A 11 -0.07 13.13 7.08
N ASN A 12 0.38 13.26 8.32
CA ASN A 12 0.17 12.22 9.34
C ASN A 12 -1.31 11.91 9.56
N GLN A 13 -2.17 12.92 9.60
CA GLN A 13 -3.62 12.73 9.69
C GLN A 13 -4.17 11.91 8.51
N ILE A 14 -3.71 12.21 7.29
CA ILE A 14 -4.09 11.45 6.08
C ILE A 14 -3.62 10.00 6.17
N LEU A 15 -2.39 9.76 6.62
CA LEU A 15 -1.84 8.41 6.75
C LEU A 15 -2.64 7.58 7.75
N HIS A 16 -2.92 8.13 8.94
CA HIS A 16 -3.75 7.47 9.93
C HIS A 16 -5.14 7.14 9.39
N TRP A 17 -5.76 8.08 8.67
CA TRP A 17 -7.06 7.82 8.07
C TRP A 17 -7.00 6.73 6.99
N ILE A 18 -5.95 6.71 6.16
CA ILE A 18 -5.72 5.65 5.17
C ILE A 18 -5.57 4.29 5.85
N ASP A 19 -4.83 4.23 6.97
CA ASP A 19 -4.60 3.00 7.72
C ASP A 19 -5.90 2.39 8.25
N ASP A 20 -6.81 3.24 8.75
CA ASP A 20 -8.12 2.85 9.27
C ASP A 20 -9.09 2.40 8.16
N HIS A 21 -8.94 2.95 6.94
CA HIS A 21 -9.84 2.68 5.81
C HIS A 21 -9.17 1.83 4.71
N ILE A 22 -8.09 1.11 5.04
CA ILE A 22 -7.25 0.43 4.04
C ILE A 22 -8.00 -0.65 3.25
N HIS A 23 -9.10 -1.17 3.79
CA HIS A 23 -9.94 -2.18 3.13
C HIS A 23 -10.99 -1.56 2.20
N GLU A 24 -11.14 -0.23 2.21
CA GLU A 24 -12.14 0.49 1.44
C GLU A 24 -11.56 1.06 0.14
N LYS A 25 -12.47 1.52 -0.74
CA LYS A 25 -12.10 2.28 -1.92
C LYS A 25 -11.81 3.73 -1.52
N ILE A 26 -10.54 4.01 -1.24
CA ILE A 26 -10.06 5.36 -0.95
C ILE A 26 -9.89 6.14 -2.26
N THR A 27 -10.54 7.31 -2.35
CA THR A 27 -10.40 8.23 -3.47
C THR A 27 -9.62 9.49 -3.08
N LEU A 28 -9.15 10.26 -4.07
CA LEU A 28 -8.44 11.51 -3.78
C LEU A 28 -9.39 12.57 -3.19
N GLU A 29 -10.67 12.50 -3.58
CA GLU A 29 -11.77 13.29 -3.04
C GLU A 29 -11.90 13.08 -1.52
N ASP A 30 -11.81 11.83 -1.05
CA ASP A 30 -11.88 11.52 0.38
C ASP A 30 -10.75 12.19 1.15
N LEU A 31 -9.51 12.02 0.66
CA LEU A 31 -8.33 12.62 1.28
C LEU A 31 -8.40 14.15 1.27
N SER A 32 -8.88 14.75 0.19
CA SER A 32 -9.06 16.20 0.08
C SER A 32 -10.04 16.75 1.11
N ARG A 33 -11.14 16.03 1.34
CA ARG A 33 -12.16 16.41 2.32
C ARG A 33 -11.62 16.38 3.75
N ILE A 34 -10.78 15.40 4.07
CA ILE A 34 -10.16 15.27 5.40
C ILE A 34 -9.11 16.35 5.62
N ALA A 35 -8.29 16.60 4.60
CA ALA A 35 -7.19 17.56 4.68
C ALA A 35 -7.63 19.03 4.59
N GLY A 36 -8.85 19.29 4.14
CA GLY A 36 -9.35 20.66 3.90
C GLY A 36 -8.71 21.35 2.70
N TYR A 37 -8.13 20.57 1.77
CA TYR A 37 -7.42 21.08 0.60
C TYR A 37 -8.02 20.60 -0.71
N SER A 38 -7.85 21.40 -1.76
CA SER A 38 -8.15 20.95 -3.12
C SER A 38 -7.29 19.74 -3.49
N LYS A 39 -7.80 18.89 -4.40
CA LYS A 39 -7.10 17.69 -4.90
C LYS A 39 -5.69 17.99 -5.39
N TRP A 40 -5.54 19.06 -6.16
CA TRP A 40 -4.24 19.47 -6.71
C TRP A 40 -3.26 19.86 -5.60
N HIS A 41 -3.71 20.66 -4.63
CA HIS A 41 -2.84 21.09 -3.54
C HIS A 41 -2.45 19.90 -2.65
N LEU A 42 -3.41 19.02 -2.35
CA LEU A 42 -3.17 17.81 -1.60
C LEU A 42 -2.16 16.90 -2.30
N GLN A 43 -2.34 16.62 -3.60
CA GLN A 43 -1.40 15.77 -4.35
C GLN A 43 0.01 16.34 -4.34
N ARG A 44 0.14 17.66 -4.53
CA ARG A 44 1.43 18.33 -4.49
C ARG A 44 2.06 18.25 -3.10
N MET A 45 1.33 18.61 -2.06
CA MET A 45 1.78 18.54 -0.68
C MET A 45 2.19 17.11 -0.27
N PHE A 46 1.41 16.11 -0.67
CA PHE A 46 1.71 14.70 -0.40
C PHE A 46 2.97 14.25 -1.12
N TYR A 47 3.13 14.62 -2.40
CA TYR A 47 4.34 14.29 -3.17
C TYR A 47 5.57 15.01 -2.63
N ASP A 48 5.46 16.29 -2.29
CA ASP A 48 6.57 17.07 -1.73
C ASP A 48 7.08 16.49 -0.41
N GLN A 49 6.19 15.84 0.37
CA GLN A 49 6.54 15.21 1.65
C GLN A 49 6.96 13.74 1.54
N MET A 50 6.33 12.96 0.66
CA MET A 50 6.47 11.50 0.60
C MET A 50 7.23 11.00 -0.63
N SER A 51 7.59 11.90 -1.56
CA SER A 51 8.20 11.59 -2.85
C SER A 51 7.40 10.61 -3.73
N VAL A 52 6.15 10.33 -3.37
CA VAL A 52 5.24 9.44 -4.09
C VAL A 52 3.84 10.04 -4.12
N THR A 53 3.03 9.63 -5.10
CA THR A 53 1.62 10.03 -5.12
C THR A 53 0.82 9.29 -4.05
N ALA A 54 -0.20 9.94 -3.49
CA ALA A 54 -1.11 9.31 -2.52
C ALA A 54 -1.73 8.01 -3.07
N ALA A 55 -2.12 7.99 -4.34
CA ALA A 55 -2.68 6.81 -4.99
C ALA A 55 -1.69 5.64 -5.07
N SER A 56 -0.40 5.92 -5.32
CA SER A 56 0.63 4.89 -5.29
C SER A 56 0.89 4.42 -3.86
N TYR A 57 1.00 5.34 -2.90
CA TYR A 57 1.16 5.01 -1.49
C TYR A 57 0.08 4.03 -0.99
N ILE A 58 -1.20 4.37 -1.22
CA ILE A 58 -2.34 3.52 -0.84
C ILE A 58 -2.24 2.13 -1.51
N ARG A 59 -1.90 2.08 -2.79
CA ARG A 59 -1.76 0.80 -3.52
C ARG A 59 -0.65 -0.06 -2.94
N HIS A 60 0.47 0.54 -2.57
CA HIS A 60 1.60 -0.17 -1.96
C HIS A 60 1.28 -0.65 -0.56
N ASP A 61 0.63 0.16 0.28
CA ASP A 61 0.26 -0.25 1.64
C ASP A 61 -0.78 -1.39 1.62
N LYS A 62 -1.80 -1.27 0.77
CA LYS A 62 -2.77 -2.36 0.49
C LYS A 62 -2.06 -3.64 0.08
N LEU A 63 -1.11 -3.55 -0.85
CA LEU A 63 -0.34 -4.70 -1.29
C LEU A 63 0.48 -5.29 -0.13
N HIS A 64 1.17 -4.45 0.64
CA HIS A 64 2.01 -4.90 1.75
C HIS A 64 1.21 -5.67 2.80
N ARG A 65 0.05 -5.14 3.22
CA ARG A 65 -0.85 -5.84 4.16
C ARG A 65 -1.41 -7.13 3.57
N SER A 66 -1.76 -7.13 2.29
CA SER A 66 -2.29 -8.33 1.61
C SER A 66 -1.31 -9.49 1.57
N ILE A 67 0.01 -9.24 1.62
CA ILE A 67 1.02 -10.31 1.68
C ILE A 67 0.86 -11.14 2.95
N ARG A 68 0.54 -10.50 4.08
CA ARG A 68 0.31 -11.21 5.35
C ARG A 68 -0.88 -12.15 5.22
N ASP A 69 -2.00 -11.64 4.70
CA ASP A 69 -3.21 -12.44 4.49
C ASP A 69 -2.98 -13.58 3.47
N LEU A 70 -2.18 -13.31 2.43
CA LEU A 70 -1.82 -14.32 1.43
C LEU A 70 -0.99 -15.47 2.02
N LYS A 71 -0.05 -15.14 2.91
CA LYS A 71 0.89 -16.09 3.52
C LYS A 71 0.26 -16.89 4.65
N PHE A 72 -0.48 -16.23 5.55
CA PHE A 72 -0.96 -16.83 6.79
C PHE A 72 -2.45 -17.15 6.80
N GLY A 73 -3.22 -16.66 5.83
CA GLY A 73 -4.64 -16.96 5.68
C GLY A 73 -4.92 -18.02 4.61
N ASP A 74 -6.18 -18.44 4.58
CA ASP A 74 -6.71 -19.41 3.60
C ASP A 74 -7.60 -18.75 2.53
N CYS A 75 -7.79 -17.43 2.60
CA CYS A 75 -8.53 -16.68 1.58
C CYS A 75 -7.93 -16.90 0.19
N SER A 76 -8.77 -17.12 -0.80
CA SER A 76 -8.40 -17.14 -2.21
C SER A 76 -7.79 -15.80 -2.67
N ILE A 77 -7.09 -15.81 -3.80
CA ILE A 77 -6.45 -14.61 -4.36
C ILE A 77 -7.49 -13.55 -4.72
N ILE A 78 -8.68 -13.96 -5.17
CA ILE A 78 -9.79 -13.05 -5.48
C ILE A 78 -10.35 -12.40 -4.21
N GLU A 79 -10.59 -13.17 -3.14
CA GLU A 79 -11.06 -12.63 -1.86
C GLU A 79 -10.06 -11.64 -1.26
N ILE A 80 -8.75 -11.89 -1.40
CA ILE A 80 -7.72 -10.94 -0.98
C ILE A 80 -7.78 -9.67 -1.83
N ALA A 81 -7.90 -9.80 -3.15
CA ALA A 81 -8.01 -8.64 -4.04
C ALA A 81 -9.23 -7.77 -3.68
N GLU A 82 -10.37 -8.39 -3.39
CA GLU A 82 -11.60 -7.72 -2.96
C GLU A 82 -11.45 -7.09 -1.57
N LYS A 83 -10.87 -7.81 -0.60
CA LYS A 83 -10.60 -7.31 0.77
C LYS A 83 -9.76 -6.04 0.79
N TYR A 84 -8.85 -5.86 -0.17
CA TYR A 84 -8.04 -4.65 -0.31
C TYR A 84 -8.56 -3.69 -1.37
N SER A 85 -9.80 -3.88 -1.85
CA SER A 85 -10.47 -3.02 -2.83
C SER A 85 -9.64 -2.81 -4.12
N PHE A 86 -8.98 -3.86 -4.61
CA PHE A 86 -8.46 -3.87 -5.98
C PHE A 86 -9.60 -4.03 -6.97
N SER A 87 -9.49 -3.40 -8.15
CA SER A 87 -10.54 -3.44 -9.18
C SER A 87 -10.78 -4.83 -9.77
N SER A 88 -9.78 -5.71 -9.69
CA SER A 88 -9.88 -7.11 -10.11
C SER A 88 -8.71 -7.93 -9.56
N GLN A 89 -8.85 -9.26 -9.58
CA GLN A 89 -7.74 -10.17 -9.28
C GLN A 89 -6.54 -9.97 -10.21
N GLN A 90 -6.76 -9.64 -11.48
CA GLN A 90 -5.69 -9.39 -12.46
C GLN A 90 -4.92 -8.11 -12.12
N SER A 91 -5.62 -7.06 -11.70
CA SER A 91 -5.02 -5.81 -11.20
C SER A 91 -4.12 -6.08 -10.00
N TYR A 92 -4.66 -6.80 -9.01
CA TYR A 92 -3.90 -7.25 -7.83
C TYR A 92 -2.65 -8.05 -8.22
N THR A 93 -2.81 -9.08 -9.06
CA THR A 93 -1.71 -9.96 -9.47
C THR A 93 -0.60 -9.20 -10.21
N ARG A 94 -0.97 -8.25 -11.09
CA ARG A 94 0.00 -7.42 -11.81
C ARG A 94 0.78 -6.52 -10.86
N THR A 95 0.11 -5.84 -9.93
CA THR A 95 0.76 -5.01 -8.92
C THR A 95 1.65 -5.83 -7.99
N PHE A 96 1.17 -7.00 -7.54
CA PHE A 96 1.94 -7.93 -6.72
C PHE A 96 3.22 -8.39 -7.43
N LYS A 97 3.11 -8.84 -8.68
CA LYS A 97 4.27 -9.27 -9.47
C LYS A 97 5.25 -8.14 -9.75
N HIS A 98 4.76 -6.93 -9.96
CA HIS A 98 5.63 -5.77 -10.17
C HIS A 98 6.48 -5.46 -8.94
N VAL A 99 5.91 -5.54 -7.74
CA VAL A 99 6.60 -5.20 -6.49
C VAL A 99 7.46 -6.37 -5.96
N LEU A 100 6.96 -7.60 -6.07
CA LEU A 100 7.54 -8.78 -5.40
C LEU A 100 8.21 -9.76 -6.35
N THR A 101 8.28 -9.42 -7.64
CA THR A 101 8.89 -10.20 -8.74
C THR A 101 8.37 -11.65 -8.89
N CYS A 102 7.31 -12.02 -8.18
CA CYS A 102 6.62 -13.30 -8.24
C CYS A 102 5.10 -13.12 -8.20
N THR A 103 4.32 -14.12 -8.60
CA THR A 103 2.85 -14.05 -8.53
C THR A 103 2.33 -14.38 -7.12
N PRO A 104 1.10 -13.96 -6.76
CA PRO A 104 0.49 -14.36 -5.48
C PRO A 104 0.44 -15.88 -5.30
N SER A 105 0.10 -16.63 -6.36
CA SER A 105 0.10 -18.09 -6.34
C SER A 105 1.48 -18.69 -6.07
N GLN A 106 2.53 -18.14 -6.69
CA GLN A 106 3.91 -18.57 -6.45
C GLN A 106 4.33 -18.27 -5.01
N CYS A 107 4.01 -17.09 -4.49
CA CYS A 107 4.30 -16.71 -3.11
C CYS A 107 3.59 -17.65 -2.12
N ARG A 108 2.33 -18.00 -2.38
CA ARG A 108 1.58 -18.98 -1.58
C ARG A 108 2.13 -20.40 -1.72
N ALA A 109 2.53 -20.85 -2.89
CA ALA A 109 3.14 -22.17 -3.07
C ALA A 109 4.49 -22.29 -2.35
N ARG A 110 5.27 -21.21 -2.29
CA ARG A 110 6.52 -21.15 -1.52
C ARG A 110 6.30 -21.32 -0.01
N ARG A 111 5.11 -21.02 0.52
CA ARG A 111 4.69 -21.40 1.89
C ARG A 111 4.90 -22.89 2.15
N ASN A 112 4.64 -23.73 1.14
CA ASN A 112 4.70 -25.18 1.26
C ASN A 112 6.11 -25.74 1.02
N HIS A 113 7.09 -24.93 0.57
CA HIS A 113 8.42 -25.42 0.18
C HIS A 113 9.62 -24.82 0.95
N LEU A 114 9.42 -23.88 1.89
CA LEU A 114 10.53 -23.26 2.63
C LEU A 114 10.20 -23.04 4.12
N PHE A 115 10.44 -24.08 4.93
CA PHE A 115 10.85 -23.94 6.34
C PHE A 115 12.39 -24.01 6.47
N ASN A 116 13.14 -23.61 5.43
CA ASN A 116 14.60 -23.54 5.49
C ASN A 116 15.09 -22.18 5.02
N GLY A 117 15.37 -21.31 6.01
CA GLY A 117 16.43 -20.31 5.96
C GLY A 117 16.24 -19.14 4.99
N LEU A 118 16.14 -17.93 5.57
CA LEU A 118 16.27 -16.61 4.95
C LEU A 118 14.98 -16.10 4.25
N GLU A 119 14.79 -14.78 4.23
CA GLU A 119 13.71 -14.03 3.53
C GLU A 119 12.44 -13.62 4.31
N GLY A 120 12.44 -13.69 5.65
CA GLY A 120 11.41 -12.98 6.46
C GLY A 120 11.63 -11.46 6.51
N GLU A 121 12.89 -11.02 6.54
CA GLU A 121 13.26 -9.61 6.74
C GLU A 121 13.58 -8.86 5.43
N ALA A 122 13.91 -9.56 4.34
CA ALA A 122 14.32 -8.95 3.08
C ALA A 122 13.16 -8.34 2.27
N LEU A 123 11.95 -8.89 2.41
CA LEU A 123 10.73 -8.33 1.82
C LEU A 123 10.37 -6.95 2.40
N CYS A 124 10.73 -6.70 3.67
CA CYS A 124 10.50 -5.42 4.33
C CYS A 124 11.55 -4.36 3.93
N LYS A 125 12.80 -4.77 3.66
CA LYS A 125 13.86 -3.85 3.20
C LYS A 125 13.64 -3.31 1.79
N ALA A 126 13.08 -4.12 0.89
CA ALA A 126 12.71 -3.66 -0.45
C ALA A 126 11.59 -2.59 -0.41
N CYS A 127 10.72 -2.60 0.61
CA CYS A 127 9.71 -1.56 0.80
C CYS A 127 10.27 -0.25 1.37
N HIS A 128 11.28 -0.29 2.24
CA HIS A 128 11.93 0.95 2.72
C HIS A 128 12.69 1.67 1.61
N GLN A 129 13.29 0.93 0.66
CA GLN A 129 13.97 1.50 -0.51
C GLN A 129 13.03 2.07 -1.59
N LEU A 130 11.71 1.94 -1.44
CA LEU A 130 10.75 2.58 -2.35
C LEU A 130 10.31 3.98 -1.86
N TYR A 131 10.79 4.40 -0.68
CA TYR A 131 10.50 5.69 -0.07
C TYR A 131 11.76 6.45 0.40
N ASP A 132 12.96 5.93 0.12
CA ASP A 132 14.27 6.61 0.24
C ASP A 132 14.79 7.03 -1.15
#